data_AF-A0A4P6XA53-F1
#
_entry.id   AF-A0A4P6XA53-F1
#
_cell.length_a   1.000
_cell.length_b   1.000
_cell.length_c   1.000
_cell.angle_alpha   90.00
_cell.angle_beta   90.00
_cell.angle_gamma   90.00
#
_symmetry.space_group_name_H-M   'P 1'
#
loop_
_entity.id
_entity.type
_entity.pdbx_description
1 polymer ?
#
loop_
_entity_poly.entity_id
_entity_poly.type
_entity_poly.pdbx_seq_one_letter_code
_entity_poly.pdbx_strand_id
1 'polypeptide(L)'
;MAKLTTTLLIATALLATTACSKKRPAELPPAPGAVTDQSGSGGQGAIVPGSRADFERSVTSNTVNFALDSYSLDDRARSILDSQATWLARYPNTPVSLEGHADERGTREYNLALGDRRALSAKNYLAARGVAPGRISTISYGKERPIALGSDEASWAQNRRAVTIVLN
;
A
#
# COMPACT_ATOMS: atom_id res chain seq x y z
N MET A 1 28.77 -58.57 -26.80
CA MET A 1 28.88 -57.63 -27.94
C MET A 1 27.75 -57.93 -28.90
N ALA A 2 26.72 -57.10 -28.94
CA ALA A 2 25.60 -57.25 -29.87
C ALA A 2 25.15 -55.87 -30.33
N LYS A 3 25.14 -55.66 -31.64
CA LYS A 3 24.65 -54.46 -32.33
C LYS A 3 23.17 -54.67 -32.67
N LEU A 4 22.31 -53.68 -32.40
CA LEU A 4 20.97 -53.54 -33.00
C LEU A 4 20.57 -52.06 -32.94
N THR A 5 20.84 -51.27 -33.99
CA THR A 5 19.96 -50.96 -35.14
C THR A 5 18.78 -50.05 -34.79
N THR A 6 18.99 -48.79 -35.13
CA THR A 6 18.07 -47.66 -35.25
C THR A 6 16.83 -47.98 -36.10
N THR A 7 15.65 -47.60 -35.63
CA THR A 7 14.52 -47.29 -36.52
C THR A 7 13.60 -46.28 -35.84
N LEU A 8 13.66 -45.03 -36.31
CA LEU A 8 12.80 -43.92 -35.93
C LEU A 8 11.79 -43.74 -37.07
N LEU A 9 10.51 -43.80 -36.76
CA LEU A 9 9.40 -43.47 -37.64
C LEU A 9 8.25 -42.94 -36.78
N ILE A 10 7.63 -41.85 -37.26
CA ILE A 10 6.32 -41.24 -36.94
C ILE A 10 6.54 -39.72 -37.06
N ALA A 11 6.35 -39.10 -38.24
CA ALA A 11 5.09 -38.74 -38.90
C ALA A 11 4.40 -37.52 -38.27
N THR A 12 4.26 -36.42 -39.04
CA THR A 12 3.11 -35.47 -39.11
C THR A 12 3.54 -34.22 -39.92
N ALA A 13 3.14 -34.12 -41.18
CA ALA A 13 1.94 -33.42 -41.68
C ALA A 13 2.17 -31.90 -41.90
N LEU A 14 2.59 -31.53 -43.10
CA LEU A 14 2.57 -30.16 -43.63
C LEU A 14 1.13 -29.80 -44.01
N LEU A 15 0.53 -28.81 -43.33
CA LEU A 15 -0.61 -28.05 -43.84
C LEU A 15 -0.18 -26.60 -44.04
N ALA A 16 -0.19 -26.16 -45.30
CA ALA A 16 0.03 -24.79 -45.69
C ALA A 16 -1.29 -24.00 -45.57
N THR A 17 -1.31 -22.99 -44.70
CA THR A 17 -2.42 -22.03 -44.62
C THR A 17 -1.97 -20.66 -45.12
N THR A 18 -2.56 -20.32 -46.26
CA THR A 18 -2.79 -19.00 -46.87
C THR A 18 -2.54 -17.76 -45.99
N ALA A 19 -1.61 -16.91 -46.43
CA ALA A 19 -1.38 -15.59 -45.87
C ALA A 19 -2.38 -14.58 -46.46
N CYS A 20 -3.32 -14.09 -45.65
CA CYS A 20 -4.14 -12.94 -46.00
C CYS A 20 -3.38 -11.65 -45.64
N SER A 21 -2.88 -10.95 -46.66
CA SER A 21 -2.34 -9.58 -46.56
C SER A 21 -3.43 -8.61 -46.12
N LYS A 22 -3.46 -8.24 -44.84
CA LYS A 22 -4.30 -7.16 -44.33
C LYS A 22 -3.51 -5.85 -44.36
N LYS A 23 -3.93 -4.92 -45.22
CA LYS A 23 -3.43 -3.53 -45.26
C LYS A 23 -3.42 -2.96 -43.83
N ARG A 24 -2.26 -2.50 -43.38
CA ARG A 24 -2.10 -1.81 -42.09
C ARG A 24 -2.73 -0.42 -42.24
N PRO A 25 -3.72 -0.03 -41.41
CA PRO A 25 -4.18 1.36 -41.36
C PRO A 25 -3.00 2.27 -41.01
N ALA A 26 -2.85 3.38 -41.74
CA ALA A 26 -1.74 4.31 -41.61
C ALA A 26 -1.90 5.32 -40.46
N GLU A 27 -2.80 5.06 -39.52
CA GLU A 27 -3.03 5.95 -38.38
C GLU A 27 -3.05 5.11 -37.10
N LEU A 28 -2.03 5.33 -36.27
CA LEU A 28 -1.99 4.80 -34.91
C LEU A 28 -3.11 5.48 -34.11
N PRO A 29 -3.91 4.75 -33.31
CA PRO A 29 -4.77 5.42 -32.33
C PRO A 29 -3.89 6.29 -31.44
N PRO A 30 -4.37 7.47 -31.00
CA PRO A 30 -3.62 8.31 -30.08
C PRO A 30 -3.21 7.47 -28.87
N ALA A 31 -1.94 7.59 -28.48
CA ALA A 31 -1.38 6.88 -27.34
C ALA A 31 -2.35 6.98 -26.16
N PRO A 32 -2.52 5.91 -25.34
CA PRO A 32 -3.20 6.02 -24.07
C PRO A 32 -2.59 7.23 -23.36
N GLY A 33 -3.43 8.25 -23.16
CA GLY A 33 -2.98 9.52 -22.58
C GLY A 33 -2.14 9.19 -21.37
N ALA A 34 -0.95 9.78 -21.31
CA ALA A 34 -0.10 9.69 -20.15
C ALA A 34 -0.99 9.88 -18.93
N VAL A 35 -1.17 8.81 -18.15
CA VAL A 35 -1.63 8.95 -16.79
C VAL A 35 -0.59 9.87 -16.19
N THR A 36 -1.00 11.11 -16.00
CA THR A 36 -0.24 12.03 -15.18
C THR A 36 -0.26 11.35 -13.83
N ASP A 37 0.86 10.71 -13.49
CA ASP A 37 1.21 10.44 -12.11
C ASP A 37 1.14 11.81 -11.44
N GLN A 38 -0.01 12.13 -10.86
CA GLN A 38 -0.12 13.18 -9.87
C GLN A 38 0.51 12.67 -8.59
N SER A 39 1.82 12.40 -8.64
CA SER A 39 2.72 12.74 -7.55
C SER A 39 2.80 14.27 -7.52
N GLY A 40 1.71 14.88 -7.06
CA GLY A 40 1.57 16.31 -6.88
C GLY A 40 2.32 16.76 -5.64
N SER A 41 3.61 17.01 -5.81
CA SER A 41 4.35 17.94 -4.97
C SER A 41 3.74 19.34 -5.10
N GLY A 42 3.11 19.82 -4.04
CA GLY A 42 3.06 21.25 -3.70
C GLY A 42 2.27 22.17 -4.64
N GLY A 43 0.98 21.89 -4.88
CA GLY A 43 0.07 22.94 -5.35
C GLY A 43 -0.21 23.91 -4.21
N GLN A 44 0.17 25.18 -4.36
CA GLN A 44 -0.24 26.31 -3.50
C GLN A 44 -1.74 26.63 -3.69
N GLY A 45 -2.60 25.62 -3.62
CA GLY A 45 -4.03 25.79 -3.43
C GLY A 45 -4.32 26.05 -1.95
N ALA A 46 -5.39 26.78 -1.67
CA ALA A 46 -5.88 26.90 -0.30
C ALA A 46 -6.14 25.49 0.27
N ILE A 47 -5.57 25.19 1.44
CA ILE A 47 -5.86 23.93 2.13
C ILE A 47 -7.32 23.91 2.52
N VAL A 48 -8.04 22.94 1.98
CA VAL A 48 -9.47 22.76 2.25
C VAL A 48 -9.63 22.15 3.65
N PRO A 49 -10.38 22.78 4.58
CA PRO A 49 -10.65 22.20 5.89
C PRO A 49 -11.23 20.79 5.79
N GLY A 50 -10.72 19.84 6.59
CA GLY A 50 -11.19 18.45 6.57
C GLY A 50 -10.60 17.59 5.45
N SER A 51 -9.75 18.15 4.58
CA SER A 51 -9.03 17.39 3.54
C SER A 51 -7.82 16.63 4.09
N ARG A 52 -7.26 15.72 3.28
CA ARG A 52 -5.98 15.05 3.59
C ARG A 52 -4.84 16.03 3.88
N ALA A 53 -4.73 17.10 3.08
CA ALA A 53 -3.69 18.11 3.27
C ALA A 53 -3.88 18.91 4.57
N ASP A 54 -5.13 19.17 4.97
CA ASP A 54 -5.44 19.79 6.25
C ASP A 54 -5.07 18.89 7.43
N PHE A 55 -5.37 17.59 7.33
CA PHE A 55 -4.97 16.60 8.32
C PHE A 55 -3.45 16.56 8.50
N GLU A 56 -2.70 16.35 7.42
CA GLU A 56 -1.24 16.22 7.45
C GLU A 56 -0.53 17.47 7.99
N ARG A 57 -1.10 18.65 7.75
CA ARG A 57 -0.58 19.91 8.32
C ARG A 57 -0.93 20.10 9.79
N SER A 58 -2.10 19.63 10.21
CA SER A 58 -2.67 19.94 11.53
C SER A 58 -2.27 18.97 12.64
N VAL A 59 -1.97 17.72 12.31
CA VAL A 59 -1.61 16.69 13.29
C VAL A 59 -0.10 16.63 13.47
N THR A 60 0.36 16.07 14.61
CA THR A 60 1.81 15.90 14.86
C THR A 60 2.46 14.99 13.81
N SER A 61 1.74 13.94 13.39
CA SER A 61 2.10 13.07 12.28
C SER A 61 0.88 12.25 11.87
N ASN A 62 0.80 11.86 10.60
CA ASN A 62 -0.16 10.85 10.14
C ASN A 62 0.31 9.41 10.43
N THR A 63 1.55 9.24 10.90
CA THR A 63 2.21 7.94 11.02
C THR A 63 2.59 7.64 12.47
N VAL A 64 2.36 6.41 12.92
CA VAL A 64 2.90 5.87 14.17
C VAL A 64 3.84 4.71 13.88
N ASN A 65 4.93 4.61 14.65
CA ASN A 65 5.92 3.55 14.52
C ASN A 65 5.76 2.50 15.62
N PHE A 66 6.34 1.32 15.40
CA PHE A 66 6.31 0.19 16.32
C PHE A 66 7.70 -0.40 16.55
N ALA A 67 7.89 -0.98 17.74
CA ALA A 67 9.05 -1.81 18.03
C ALA A 67 9.07 -3.08 17.16
N LEU A 68 10.24 -3.74 17.11
CA LEU A 68 10.39 -5.04 16.47
C LEU A 68 9.39 -6.03 17.05
N ASP A 69 8.75 -6.78 16.17
CA ASP A 69 7.78 -7.82 16.51
C ASP A 69 6.60 -7.39 17.41
N SER A 70 6.31 -6.09 17.41
CA SER A 70 5.29 -5.51 18.27
C SER A 70 4.21 -4.77 17.49
N TYR A 71 3.01 -4.76 18.07
CA TYR A 71 1.88 -3.92 17.71
C TYR A 71 1.44 -3.03 18.90
N SER A 72 2.23 -3.00 19.97
CA SER A 72 1.98 -2.14 21.13
C SER A 72 2.27 -0.68 20.80
N LEU A 73 1.40 0.22 21.24
CA LEU A 73 1.58 1.66 21.11
C LEU A 73 2.38 2.18 22.31
N ASP A 74 3.56 2.72 22.05
CA ASP A 74 4.34 3.49 23.02
C ASP A 74 3.75 4.88 23.25
N ASP A 75 4.30 5.64 24.19
CA ASP A 75 3.76 6.95 24.57
C ASP A 75 3.85 7.98 23.42
N ARG A 76 4.87 7.86 22.56
CA ARG A 76 5.00 8.74 21.37
C ARG A 76 3.90 8.43 20.36
N ALA A 77 3.64 7.17 20.06
CA ALA A 77 2.58 6.74 19.17
C ALA A 77 1.20 7.17 19.71
N ARG A 78 0.97 7.02 21.02
CA ARG A 78 -0.26 7.49 21.69
C ARG A 78 -0.45 9.00 21.57
N SER A 79 0.59 9.79 21.81
CA SER A 79 0.55 11.25 21.65
C SER A 79 0.23 11.67 20.21
N ILE A 80 0.80 10.98 19.21
CA ILE A 80 0.47 11.21 17.80
C ILE A 80 -1.02 10.90 17.55
N LEU A 81 -1.50 9.74 17.98
CA LEU A 81 -2.91 9.36 17.81
C LEU A 81 -3.88 10.29 18.56
N ASP A 82 -3.48 10.86 19.70
CA ASP A 82 -4.28 11.88 20.41
C ASP A 82 -4.43 13.15 19.56
N SER A 83 -3.37 13.58 18.87
CA SER A 83 -3.44 14.71 17.92
C SER A 83 -4.37 14.39 16.74
N GLN A 84 -4.33 13.16 16.23
CA GLN A 84 -5.21 12.70 15.15
C GLN A 84 -6.68 12.64 15.61
N ALA A 85 -6.96 12.11 16.80
CA ALA A 85 -8.30 12.05 17.38
C ALA A 85 -8.88 13.46 17.56
N THR A 86 -8.07 14.42 18.03
CA THR A 86 -8.47 15.83 18.15
C THR A 86 -8.88 16.41 16.79
N TRP A 87 -8.12 16.13 15.73
CA TRP A 87 -8.51 16.56 14.38
C TRP A 87 -9.80 15.88 13.91
N LEU A 88 -9.92 14.56 14.10
CA LEU A 88 -11.08 13.76 13.68
C LEU A 88 -12.37 14.12 14.42
N ALA A 89 -12.26 14.70 15.62
CA ALA A 89 -13.38 15.27 16.36
C ALA A 89 -13.91 16.56 15.72
N ARG A 90 -13.04 17.38 15.10
CA ARG A 90 -13.44 18.61 14.39
C ARG A 90 -14.14 18.32 13.07
N TYR A 91 -13.84 17.19 12.44
CA TYR A 91 -14.41 16.78 11.15
C TYR A 91 -15.15 15.44 11.27
N PRO A 92 -16.35 15.41 11.88
CA PRO A 92 -17.05 14.17 12.21
C PRO A 92 -17.50 13.34 11.01
N ASN A 93 -17.57 13.95 9.83
CA ASN A 93 -18.00 13.29 8.59
C ASN A 93 -16.84 12.71 7.76
N THR A 94 -15.59 12.91 8.19
CA THR A 94 -14.41 12.46 7.43
C THR A 94 -14.08 11.00 7.78
N PRO A 95 -14.16 10.05 6.84
CA PRO A 95 -13.67 8.69 7.04
C PRO A 95 -12.15 8.61 6.89
N VAL A 96 -11.54 7.62 7.55
CA VAL A 96 -10.10 7.35 7.46
C VAL A 96 -9.82 5.86 7.28
N SER A 97 -8.70 5.57 6.62
CA SER A 97 -8.10 4.23 6.53
C SER A 97 -6.82 4.18 7.37
N LEU A 98 -6.66 3.12 8.15
CA LEU A 98 -5.47 2.83 8.94
C LEU A 98 -4.70 1.71 8.24
N GLU A 99 -3.55 2.08 7.67
CA GLU A 99 -2.72 1.19 6.85
C GLU A 99 -1.56 0.65 7.68
N GLY A 100 -1.55 -0.66 7.94
CA GLY A 100 -0.52 -1.33 8.72
C GLY A 100 0.61 -1.89 7.85
N HIS A 101 1.84 -1.65 8.28
CA HIS A 101 3.05 -2.07 7.59
C HIS A 101 4.01 -2.81 8.52
N ALA A 102 4.90 -3.59 7.92
CA ALA A 102 5.99 -4.29 8.57
C ALA A 102 7.30 -4.15 7.79
N ASP A 103 8.41 -4.45 8.46
CA ASP A 103 9.71 -4.53 7.80
C ASP A 103 9.85 -5.86 7.02
N GLU A 104 10.94 -6.01 6.28
CA GLU A 104 11.09 -7.10 5.30
C GLU A 104 11.28 -8.49 5.93
N ARG A 105 11.62 -8.56 7.22
CA ARG A 105 12.01 -9.79 7.92
C ARG A 105 10.78 -10.66 8.20
N GLY A 106 10.95 -11.98 8.08
CA GLY A 106 9.87 -12.96 8.27
C GLY A 106 9.05 -13.23 7.01
N THR A 107 8.08 -14.14 7.11
CA THR A 107 7.25 -14.54 5.96
C THR A 107 6.28 -13.43 5.55
N ARG A 108 5.75 -13.53 4.34
CA ARG A 108 4.77 -12.58 3.83
C ARG A 108 3.48 -12.60 4.67
N GLU A 109 2.98 -13.80 4.94
CA GLU A 109 1.74 -14.04 5.69
C GLU A 109 1.86 -13.54 7.12
N TYR A 110 3.03 -13.76 7.74
CA TYR A 110 3.33 -13.24 9.07
C TYR A 110 3.23 -11.71 9.10
N ASN A 111 3.88 -11.05 8.14
CA ASN A 111 3.89 -9.59 8.07
C ASN A 111 2.53 -9.00 7.71
N LEU A 112 1.73 -9.69 6.89
CA LEU A 112 0.33 -9.31 6.66
C LEU A 112 -0.47 -9.35 7.97
N ALA A 113 -0.35 -10.41 8.76
CA ALA A 113 -1.02 -10.51 10.05
C ALA A 113 -0.50 -9.47 11.07
N LEU A 114 0.81 -9.20 11.09
CA LEU A 114 1.40 -8.20 11.98
C LEU A 114 0.98 -6.77 11.61
N GLY A 115 0.95 -6.45 10.31
CA GLY A 115 0.43 -5.18 9.82
C GLY A 115 -1.03 -4.97 10.20
N ASP A 116 -1.86 -6.02 10.10
CA ASP A 116 -3.28 -5.96 10.48
C ASP A 116 -3.45 -5.66 11.98
N ARG A 117 -2.68 -6.34 12.83
CA ARG A 117 -2.65 -6.07 14.28
C ARG A 117 -2.22 -4.63 14.61
N ARG A 118 -1.28 -4.06 13.86
CA ARG A 118 -0.83 -2.66 14.03
C ARG A 118 -1.92 -1.66 13.65
N ALA A 119 -2.56 -1.85 12.50
CA ALA A 119 -3.69 -1.03 12.06
C ALA A 119 -4.85 -1.10 13.05
N LEU A 120 -5.18 -2.32 13.52
CA LEU A 120 -6.23 -2.53 14.52
C LEU A 120 -5.89 -1.89 15.87
N SER A 121 -4.63 -1.93 16.30
CA SER A 121 -4.19 -1.29 17.56
C SER A 121 -4.40 0.23 17.53
N ALA A 122 -4.00 0.87 16.43
CA ALA A 122 -4.24 2.30 16.23
C ALA A 122 -5.75 2.63 16.10
N LYS A 123 -6.53 1.81 15.37
CA LYS A 123 -8.00 1.94 15.30
C LYS A 123 -8.64 1.86 16.68
N ASN A 124 -8.29 0.86 17.48
CA ASN A 124 -8.86 0.67 18.82
C ASN A 124 -8.52 1.84 19.74
N TYR A 125 -7.31 2.38 19.63
CA TYR A 125 -6.90 3.55 20.38
C TYR A 125 -7.71 4.80 19.98
N LEU A 126 -7.85 5.08 18.68
CA LEU A 126 -8.67 6.20 18.19
C LEU A 126 -10.14 6.05 18.60
N ALA A 127 -10.67 4.82 18.57
CA ALA A 127 -12.01 4.52 19.05
C ALA A 127 -12.18 4.81 20.55
N ALA A 128 -11.20 4.44 21.37
CA ALA A 128 -11.17 4.77 22.79
C ALA A 128 -11.06 6.28 23.06
N ARG A 129 -10.58 7.07 22.08
CA ARG A 129 -10.59 8.54 22.09
C ARG A 129 -11.86 9.17 21.52
N GLY A 130 -12.89 8.37 21.21
CA GLY A 130 -14.21 8.84 20.80
C GLY A 130 -14.41 8.95 19.28
N VAL A 131 -13.47 8.49 18.46
CA VAL A 131 -13.70 8.39 17.01
C VAL A 131 -14.61 7.19 16.73
N ALA A 132 -15.77 7.42 16.11
CA ALA A 132 -16.71 6.34 15.82
C ALA A 132 -16.04 5.22 14.97
N PRO A 133 -16.06 3.94 15.43
CA PRO A 133 -15.35 2.85 14.74
C PRO A 133 -15.75 2.63 13.27
N GLY A 134 -17.00 2.96 12.91
CA GLY A 134 -17.50 2.88 11.54
C GLY A 134 -16.86 3.88 10.58
N ARG A 135 -16.18 4.91 11.09
CA ARG A 135 -15.40 5.88 10.30
C ARG A 135 -13.98 5.40 10.01
N ILE A 136 -13.54 4.31 10.63
CA ILE A 136 -12.16 3.82 10.56
C ILE A 136 -12.15 2.46 9.87
N SER A 137 -11.68 2.41 8.64
CA SER A 137 -11.30 1.15 7.98
C SER A 137 -9.84 0.80 8.30
N THR A 138 -9.48 -0.47 8.18
CA THR A 138 -8.11 -0.96 8.35
C THR A 138 -7.70 -1.74 7.12
N ILE A 139 -6.43 -1.64 6.75
CA ILE A 139 -5.81 -2.45 5.70
C ILE A 139 -4.39 -2.82 6.14
N SER A 140 -3.97 -4.03 5.81
CA SER A 140 -2.58 -4.45 6.01
C SER A 140 -1.88 -4.58 4.67
N TYR A 141 -0.76 -3.88 4.54
CA TYR A 141 0.18 -4.08 3.44
C TYR A 141 1.33 -5.01 3.82
N GLY A 142 1.45 -5.39 5.10
CA GLY A 142 2.60 -6.12 5.60
C GLY A 142 3.90 -5.48 5.12
N LYS A 143 4.75 -6.27 4.45
CA LYS A 143 6.03 -5.81 3.92
C LYS A 143 6.03 -5.37 2.45
N GLU A 144 4.86 -5.28 1.82
CA GLU A 144 4.72 -5.04 0.37
C GLU A 144 4.85 -3.55 -0.03
N ARG A 145 4.82 -2.64 0.95
CA ARG A 145 4.93 -1.18 0.74
C ARG A 145 5.98 -0.53 1.66
N PRO A 146 7.27 -0.88 1.50
CA PRO A 146 8.35 -0.24 2.25
C PRO A 146 8.51 1.22 1.83
N ILE A 147 8.85 2.08 2.78
CA ILE A 147 9.25 3.48 2.52
C ILE A 147 10.76 3.64 2.55
N ALA A 148 11.44 2.79 3.32
CA ALA A 148 12.90 2.68 3.32
C ALA A 148 13.29 1.32 2.74
N LEU A 149 14.13 1.33 1.70
CA LEU A 149 14.52 0.12 0.96
C LEU A 149 15.81 -0.52 1.48
N GLY A 150 16.44 0.05 2.50
CA GLY A 150 17.64 -0.51 3.11
C GLY A 150 17.33 -1.75 3.96
N SER A 151 18.31 -2.64 4.07
CA SER A 151 18.26 -3.85 4.90
C SER A 151 19.04 -3.63 6.20
N ASP A 152 18.67 -2.60 6.94
CA ASP A 152 19.28 -2.20 8.21
C ASP A 152 18.23 -1.73 9.22
N GLU A 153 18.60 -1.62 10.49
CA GLU A 153 17.65 -1.27 11.55
C GLU A 153 17.06 0.14 11.37
N ALA A 154 17.80 1.07 10.77
CA ALA A 154 17.29 2.40 10.47
C ALA A 154 16.11 2.35 9.47
N SER A 155 16.23 1.51 8.43
CA SER A 155 15.19 1.29 7.42
C SER A 155 14.03 0.48 7.98
N TRP A 156 14.32 -0.60 8.73
CA TRP A 156 13.30 -1.44 9.33
C TRP A 156 12.43 -0.65 10.32
N ALA A 157 13.01 0.23 11.13
CA ALA A 157 12.27 1.07 12.08
C ALA A 157 11.26 1.99 11.40
N GLN A 158 11.60 2.53 10.22
CA GLN A 158 10.69 3.34 9.41
C GLN A 158 9.55 2.50 8.80
N ASN A 159 9.82 1.26 8.44
CA ASN A 159 8.85 0.36 7.81
C ASN A 159 7.87 -0.27 8.82
N ARG A 160 8.24 -0.41 10.08
CA ARG A 160 7.34 -0.84 11.17
C ARG A 160 6.41 0.29 11.59
N ARG A 161 5.31 0.49 10.85
CA ARG A 161 4.41 1.64 11.06
C ARG A 161 2.94 1.32 10.80
N ALA A 162 2.07 2.23 11.25
CA ALA A 162 0.70 2.37 10.78
C ALA A 162 0.48 3.81 10.32
N VAL A 163 -0.20 3.99 9.18
CA VAL A 163 -0.43 5.30 8.57
C VAL A 163 -1.92 5.58 8.51
N THR A 164 -2.34 6.76 8.96
CA THR A 164 -3.71 7.25 8.84
C THR A 164 -3.87 8.01 7.53
N ILE A 165 -4.76 7.54 6.67
CA ILE A 165 -5.11 8.14 5.39
C ILE A 165 -6.53 8.69 5.46
N VAL A 166 -6.70 9.99 5.20
CA VAL A 166 -8.02 10.60 5.03
C VAL A 166 -8.63 10.17 3.71
N LEU A 167 -9.88 9.73 3.75
CA LEU A 167 -10.65 9.32 2.59
C LEU A 167 -11.59 10.48 2.22
N ASN A 168 -11.25 11.23 1.18
CA ASN A 168 -12.00 12.41 0.74
C ASN A 168 -12.16 12.45 -0.78
#